data_AF-A0A1G1EZZ8-F1
#
_entry.id   AF-A0A1G1EZZ8-F1
#
_cell.length_a   1.000
_cell.length_b   1.000
_cell.length_c   1.000
_cell.angle_alpha   90.00
_cell.angle_beta   90.00
_cell.angle_gamma   90.00
#
_symmetry.space_group_name_H-M   'P 1'
#
loop_
_entity.id
_entity.type
_entity.pdbx_description
1 polymer ?
#
loop_
_entity_poly.entity_id
_entity_poly.type
_entity_poly.pdbx_seq_one_letter_code
_entity_poly.pdbx_strand_id
1 'polypeptide(L)'
;MKSIKSAGTGIAELEQTAKELRRKCLEIIHRAGSGHPGGSLSATDIVTALYFNEMRYDSKNPKDPKRDRFVLSKGHCTALHYSVLARAGYFSEAALLEYRCVNSKLFLSGHPHPKTPGVEIATGSLGQGLSVGHGIAMAARLDGLDYRVFVLMGDGEIQEGQVWEAAMSASKFKSNNLIGIIDYNKVAQDNLTQDLKDLEPLE
;
A
#
# COMPACT_ATOMS: atom_id res chain seq x y z
N MET A 1 -2.67 23.84 -16.73
CA MET A 1 -3.39 24.60 -15.69
C MET A 1 -4.55 23.74 -15.20
N LYS A 2 -4.70 23.62 -13.87
CA LYS A 2 -5.70 22.87 -13.07
C LYS A 2 -5.55 21.34 -12.97
N SER A 3 -4.92 20.90 -11.88
CA SER A 3 -5.69 20.24 -10.80
C SER A 3 -5.12 20.70 -9.46
N ILE A 4 -5.61 21.86 -9.01
CA ILE A 4 -5.50 22.31 -7.62
C ILE A 4 -6.95 22.50 -7.18
N LYS A 5 -7.28 21.87 -6.04
CA LYS A 5 -8.58 21.65 -5.39
C LYS A 5 -9.26 20.32 -5.74
N SER A 6 -8.99 19.34 -4.87
CA SER A 6 -9.99 18.35 -4.48
C SER A 6 -11.21 19.11 -3.93
N ALA A 7 -12.31 19.11 -4.68
CA ALA A 7 -13.56 18.84 -3.98
C ALA A 7 -13.36 17.42 -3.45
N GLY A 8 -13.35 17.24 -2.12
CA GLY A 8 -13.15 15.92 -1.53
C GLY A 8 -14.08 14.94 -2.22
N THR A 9 -13.52 13.88 -2.80
CA THR A 9 -14.28 12.81 -3.44
C THR A 9 -15.34 12.38 -2.45
N GLY A 10 -16.61 12.39 -2.85
CA GLY A 10 -17.70 12.10 -1.92
C GLY A 10 -17.54 10.68 -1.35
N ILE A 11 -17.99 10.43 -0.12
CA ILE A 11 -17.92 9.08 0.48
C ILE A 11 -18.54 8.03 -0.46
N ALA A 12 -19.68 8.33 -1.07
CA ALA A 12 -20.34 7.46 -2.04
C ALA A 12 -19.48 7.16 -3.29
N GLU A 13 -18.68 8.12 -3.76
CA GLU A 13 -17.76 7.93 -4.89
C GLU A 13 -16.56 7.06 -4.50
N LEU A 14 -16.06 7.20 -3.27
CA LEU A 14 -15.02 6.34 -2.70
C LEU A 14 -15.54 4.91 -2.51
N GLU A 15 -16.74 4.72 -1.97
CA GLU A 15 -17.39 3.41 -1.83
C GLU A 15 -17.57 2.72 -3.18
N GLN A 16 -18.04 3.47 -4.18
CA GLN A 16 -18.20 2.95 -5.54
C GLN A 16 -16.84 2.57 -6.15
N THR A 17 -15.82 3.41 -5.97
CA THR A 17 -14.44 3.12 -6.40
C THR A 17 -13.89 1.88 -5.72
N ALA A 18 -14.07 1.74 -4.41
CA ALA A 18 -13.61 0.59 -3.65
C ALA A 18 -14.30 -0.70 -4.14
N LYS A 19 -15.60 -0.66 -4.43
CA LYS A 19 -16.34 -1.80 -5.01
C LYS A 19 -15.78 -2.21 -6.37
N GLU A 20 -15.47 -1.26 -7.23
CA GLU A 20 -14.86 -1.52 -8.55
C GLU A 20 -13.45 -2.11 -8.43
N LEU A 21 -12.65 -1.60 -7.48
CA LEU A 21 -11.32 -2.12 -7.20
C LEU A 21 -11.35 -3.55 -6.64
N ARG A 22 -12.31 -3.88 -5.76
CA ARG A 22 -12.53 -5.26 -5.29
C ARG A 22 -12.80 -6.20 -6.45
N ARG A 23 -13.69 -5.81 -7.37
CA ARG A 23 -13.97 -6.56 -8.60
C ARG A 23 -12.70 -6.73 -9.44
N LYS A 24 -11.94 -5.65 -9.65
CA LYS A 24 -10.69 -5.69 -10.44
C LYS A 24 -9.67 -6.65 -9.82
N CYS A 25 -9.49 -6.64 -8.50
CA CYS A 25 -8.60 -7.56 -7.79
C CYS A 25 -8.97 -9.02 -8.09
N LEU A 26 -10.24 -9.38 -7.97
CA LEU A 26 -10.71 -10.73 -8.26
C LEU A 26 -10.49 -11.11 -9.73
N GLU A 27 -10.77 -10.22 -10.67
CA GLU A 27 -10.56 -10.45 -12.11
C GLU A 27 -9.09 -10.78 -12.42
N ILE A 28 -8.14 -9.98 -11.91
CA ILE A 28 -6.72 -10.15 -12.25
C ILE A 28 -6.09 -11.34 -11.51
N ILE A 29 -6.53 -11.63 -10.27
CA ILE A 29 -6.11 -12.82 -9.53
C ILE A 29 -6.61 -14.07 -10.23
N HIS A 30 -7.88 -14.09 -10.62
CA HIS A 30 -8.47 -15.23 -11.34
C HIS A 30 -7.73 -15.50 -12.65
N ARG A 31 -7.46 -14.45 -13.44
CA ARG A 31 -6.69 -14.56 -14.69
C ARG A 31 -5.28 -15.11 -14.47
N ALA A 32 -4.60 -14.67 -13.42
CA ALA A 32 -3.25 -15.13 -13.10
C ALA A 32 -3.20 -16.57 -12.56
N GLY A 33 -4.33 -17.13 -12.12
CA GLY A 33 -4.39 -18.43 -11.47
C GLY A 33 -3.72 -18.48 -10.09
N SER A 34 -3.34 -17.32 -9.53
CA SER A 34 -2.62 -17.20 -8.27
C SER A 34 -2.70 -15.77 -7.73
N GLY A 35 -2.82 -15.60 -6.42
CA GLY A 35 -2.87 -14.30 -5.75
C GLY A 35 -3.51 -14.37 -4.37
N HIS A 36 -3.66 -13.23 -3.71
CA HIS A 36 -4.13 -13.13 -2.32
C HIS A 36 -5.40 -12.28 -2.24
N PRO A 37 -6.60 -12.86 -2.50
CA PRO A 37 -7.84 -12.11 -2.54
C PRO A 37 -8.21 -11.56 -1.16
N GLY A 38 -8.17 -12.37 -0.09
CA GLY A 38 -8.59 -11.96 1.25
C GLY A 38 -7.92 -10.67 1.73
N GLY A 39 -6.58 -10.68 1.80
CA GLY A 39 -5.81 -9.51 2.23
C GLY A 39 -5.91 -8.30 1.30
N SER A 40 -6.20 -8.50 0.01
CA SER A 40 -6.45 -7.40 -0.94
C SER A 40 -7.82 -6.76 -0.70
N LEU A 41 -8.84 -7.57 -0.43
CA LEU A 41 -10.21 -7.09 -0.23
C LEU A 41 -10.39 -6.39 1.13
N SER A 42 -9.71 -6.84 2.18
CA SER A 42 -9.74 -6.19 3.51
C SER A 42 -9.16 -4.78 3.47
N ALA A 43 -8.09 -4.56 2.71
CA ALA A 43 -7.42 -3.28 2.59
C ALA A 43 -8.05 -2.29 1.59
N THR A 44 -9.08 -2.69 0.83
CA THR A 44 -9.51 -1.92 -0.35
C THR A 44 -10.02 -0.51 0.00
N ASP A 45 -10.82 -0.37 1.06
CA ASP A 45 -11.37 0.95 1.44
C ASP A 45 -10.25 1.90 1.91
N ILE A 46 -9.31 1.38 2.69
CA ILE A 46 -8.12 2.12 3.17
C ILE A 46 -7.34 2.68 1.98
N VAL A 47 -6.92 1.81 1.05
CA VAL A 47 -6.08 2.22 -0.07
C VAL A 47 -6.85 3.12 -1.04
N THR A 48 -8.17 2.92 -1.17
CA THR A 48 -9.05 3.80 -1.94
C THR A 48 -9.08 5.21 -1.36
N ALA A 49 -9.33 5.34 -0.05
CA ALA A 49 -9.33 6.64 0.62
C ALA A 49 -7.96 7.33 0.51
N LEU A 50 -6.86 6.57 0.64
CA LEU A 50 -5.51 7.11 0.48
C LEU A 50 -5.27 7.67 -0.92
N TYR A 51 -5.49 6.88 -1.98
CA TYR A 51 -5.15 7.30 -3.33
C TYR A 51 -6.15 8.28 -3.96
N PHE A 52 -7.42 8.24 -3.58
CA PHE A 52 -8.46 9.04 -4.24
C PHE A 52 -9.03 10.16 -3.35
N ASN A 53 -8.46 10.39 -2.16
CA ASN A 53 -8.81 11.54 -1.32
C ASN A 53 -7.60 12.13 -0.55
N GLU A 54 -6.82 11.30 0.15
CA GLU A 54 -5.85 11.80 1.14
C GLU A 54 -4.46 12.15 0.59
N MET A 55 -3.90 11.32 -0.28
CA MET A 55 -2.50 11.44 -0.72
C MET A 55 -2.32 12.52 -1.80
N ARG A 56 -1.22 13.26 -1.68
CA ARG A 56 -0.77 14.21 -2.70
C ARG A 56 0.19 13.53 -3.67
N TYR A 57 -0.21 13.33 -4.93
CA TYR A 57 0.67 12.80 -5.97
C TYR A 57 0.26 13.25 -7.36
N ASP A 58 1.19 13.15 -8.31
CA ASP A 58 0.92 13.24 -9.75
C ASP A 58 1.35 11.91 -10.40
N SER A 59 0.38 11.14 -10.90
CA SER A 59 0.64 9.85 -11.53
C SER A 59 1.43 9.96 -12.83
N LYS A 60 1.44 11.14 -13.48
CA LYS A 60 2.29 11.43 -14.64
C LYS A 60 3.73 11.77 -14.25
N ASN A 61 3.97 12.11 -12.98
CA ASN A 61 5.29 12.35 -12.43
C ASN A 61 5.56 11.47 -11.19
N PRO A 62 5.67 10.14 -11.35
CA PRO A 62 5.85 9.20 -10.24
C PRO A 62 7.16 9.40 -9.46
N LYS A 63 8.10 10.20 -9.99
CA LYS A 63 9.39 10.51 -9.37
C LYS A 63 9.42 11.87 -8.66
N ASP A 64 8.27 12.55 -8.53
CA ASP A 64 8.22 13.82 -7.82
C ASP A 64 8.80 13.66 -6.38
N PRO A 65 9.86 14.39 -6.01
CA PRO A 65 10.39 14.32 -4.66
C PRO A 65 9.37 14.78 -3.60
N LYS A 66 8.36 15.59 -3.98
CA LYS A 66 7.39 16.20 -3.06
C LYS A 66 6.10 15.42 -2.86
N ARG A 67 5.83 14.35 -3.63
CA ARG A 67 4.59 13.57 -3.47
C ARG A 67 4.59 12.76 -2.17
N ASP A 68 3.42 12.53 -1.60
CA ASP A 68 3.25 11.55 -0.53
C ASP A 68 3.68 10.15 -1.03
N ARG A 69 4.14 9.32 -0.09
CA ARG A 69 4.70 7.98 -0.36
C ARG A 69 3.78 6.92 0.22
N PHE A 70 3.59 5.82 -0.49
CA PHE A 70 2.82 4.67 -0.01
C PHE A 70 3.65 3.40 -0.09
N VAL A 71 3.81 2.73 1.04
CA VAL A 71 4.51 1.45 1.17
C VAL A 71 3.49 0.37 1.51
N LEU A 72 3.36 -0.62 0.62
CA LEU A 72 2.60 -1.83 0.89
C LEU A 72 3.49 -2.83 1.63
N SER A 73 3.55 -2.77 2.96
CA SER A 73 4.37 -3.67 3.78
C SER A 73 3.85 -5.11 3.69
N LYS A 74 2.53 -5.29 3.74
CA LYS A 74 1.82 -6.54 3.41
C LYS A 74 1.86 -6.86 1.90
N GLY A 75 3.07 -7.03 1.37
CA GLY A 75 3.39 -7.04 -0.06
C GLY A 75 2.66 -8.10 -0.87
N HIS A 76 2.13 -9.15 -0.25
CA HIS A 76 1.34 -10.17 -0.94
C HIS A 76 0.04 -9.59 -1.57
N CYS A 77 -0.41 -8.40 -1.14
CA CYS A 77 -1.63 -7.72 -1.62
C CYS A 77 -1.43 -6.84 -2.87
N THR A 78 -0.51 -7.24 -3.77
CA THR A 78 -0.21 -6.52 -5.02
C THR A 78 -1.40 -6.36 -5.95
N ALA A 79 -2.36 -7.27 -5.93
CA ALA A 79 -3.54 -7.17 -6.77
C ALA A 79 -4.32 -5.86 -6.51
N LEU A 80 -4.50 -5.49 -5.23
CA LEU A 80 -5.07 -4.20 -4.86
C LEU A 80 -4.17 -3.05 -5.29
N HIS A 81 -2.89 -3.10 -4.91
CA HIS A 81 -1.98 -1.97 -5.14
C HIS A 81 -1.84 -1.63 -6.62
N TYR A 82 -1.66 -2.63 -7.48
CA TYR A 82 -1.57 -2.42 -8.92
C TYR A 82 -2.90 -1.97 -9.54
N SER A 83 -4.04 -2.49 -9.06
CA SER A 83 -5.36 -2.04 -9.52
C SER A 83 -5.59 -0.56 -9.19
N VAL A 84 -5.18 -0.13 -7.99
CA VAL A 84 -5.25 1.27 -7.56
C VAL A 84 -4.30 2.14 -8.38
N LEU A 85 -3.05 1.72 -8.60
CA LEU A 85 -2.08 2.47 -9.41
C LEU A 85 -2.56 2.64 -10.86
N ALA A 86 -3.13 1.59 -11.46
CA ALA A 86 -3.71 1.66 -12.79
C ALA A 86 -4.86 2.67 -12.85
N ARG A 87 -5.79 2.60 -11.89
CA ARG A 87 -6.93 3.53 -11.81
C ARG A 87 -6.49 4.97 -11.54
N ALA A 88 -5.46 5.16 -10.72
CA ALA A 88 -4.85 6.46 -10.45
C ALA A 88 -4.07 7.04 -11.66
N GLY A 89 -3.91 6.25 -12.73
CA GLY A 89 -3.30 6.68 -13.98
C GLY A 89 -1.78 6.54 -14.06
N TYR A 90 -1.15 5.78 -13.16
CA TYR A 90 0.30 5.49 -13.25
C TYR A 90 0.64 4.66 -14.50
N PHE A 91 -0.30 3.85 -14.95
CA PHE A 91 -0.25 3.07 -16.19
C PHE A 91 -1.67 2.68 -16.60
N SER A 92 -1.83 2.15 -17.82
CA SER A 92 -3.16 1.75 -18.31
C SER A 92 -3.67 0.49 -17.61
N GLU A 93 -4.98 0.40 -17.39
CA GLU A 93 -5.60 -0.82 -16.83
C GLU A 93 -5.33 -2.08 -17.66
N ALA A 94 -5.13 -1.94 -18.97
CA ALA A 94 -4.77 -3.05 -19.85
C ALA A 94 -3.45 -3.74 -19.45
N ALA A 95 -2.53 -3.02 -18.79
CA ALA A 95 -1.30 -3.62 -18.30
C ALA A 95 -1.54 -4.66 -17.19
N LEU A 96 -2.66 -4.56 -16.45
CA LEU A 96 -3.02 -5.54 -15.42
C LEU A 96 -3.23 -6.96 -15.97
N LEU A 97 -3.42 -7.10 -17.29
CA LEU A 97 -3.47 -8.41 -17.94
C LEU A 97 -2.14 -9.19 -17.85
N GLU A 98 -1.04 -8.50 -17.57
CA GLU A 98 0.30 -9.07 -17.35
C GLU A 98 0.59 -9.35 -15.86
N TYR A 99 -0.39 -9.23 -14.96
CA TYR A 99 -0.22 -9.52 -13.53
C TYR A 99 0.28 -10.96 -13.33
N ARG A 100 1.41 -11.10 -12.63
CA ARG A 100 2.15 -12.36 -12.38
C ARG A 100 2.62 -13.09 -13.63
N CYS A 101 2.59 -12.46 -14.80
CA CYS A 101 3.15 -13.05 -16.02
C CYS A 101 4.68 -12.88 -16.04
N VAL A 102 5.38 -13.91 -16.53
CA VAL A 102 6.79 -13.79 -16.90
C VAL A 102 6.93 -12.70 -17.97
N ASN A 103 7.99 -11.90 -17.88
CA ASN A 103 8.26 -10.77 -18.79
C ASN A 103 7.19 -9.65 -18.76
N SER A 104 6.42 -9.50 -17.67
CA SER A 104 5.59 -8.31 -17.47
C SER A 104 6.43 -7.04 -17.63
N LYS A 105 6.02 -6.15 -18.54
CA LYS A 105 6.79 -4.95 -18.89
C LYS A 105 6.90 -3.96 -17.74
N LEU A 106 5.86 -3.93 -16.91
CA LEU A 106 5.78 -3.07 -15.72
C LEU A 106 6.14 -3.82 -14.43
N PHE A 107 6.70 -5.04 -14.52
CA PHE A 107 7.11 -5.85 -13.38
C PHE A 107 5.96 -6.09 -12.39
N LEU A 108 4.72 -6.29 -12.89
CA LEU A 108 3.52 -6.53 -12.08
C LEU A 108 3.57 -7.93 -11.45
N SER A 109 4.44 -8.09 -10.46
CA SER A 109 4.87 -9.36 -9.88
C SER A 109 3.95 -9.80 -8.74
N GLY A 110 4.17 -10.99 -8.20
CA GLY A 110 3.38 -11.46 -7.04
C GLY A 110 3.54 -10.60 -5.78
N HIS A 111 4.64 -9.85 -5.71
CA HIS A 111 5.02 -8.91 -4.66
C HIS A 111 5.51 -7.58 -5.29
N PRO A 112 5.50 -6.44 -4.56
CA PRO A 112 5.81 -5.14 -5.15
C PRO A 112 7.23 -5.12 -5.71
N HIS A 113 7.41 -4.43 -6.83
CA HIS A 113 8.70 -4.30 -7.49
C HIS A 113 8.95 -2.81 -7.82
N PRO A 114 10.09 -2.22 -7.43
CA PRO A 114 10.32 -0.76 -7.53
C PRO A 114 10.48 -0.26 -8.98
N LYS A 115 10.57 -1.17 -9.96
CA LYS A 115 10.48 -0.81 -11.38
C LYS A 115 9.04 -0.53 -11.84
N THR A 116 8.03 -0.90 -11.06
CA THR A 116 6.63 -0.54 -11.31
C THR A 116 6.41 0.93 -10.90
N PRO A 117 5.91 1.81 -11.79
CA PRO A 117 5.64 3.20 -11.42
C PRO A 117 4.69 3.31 -10.23
N GLY A 118 5.06 4.10 -9.22
CA GLY A 118 4.27 4.30 -7.99
C GLY A 118 4.53 3.27 -6.89
N VAL A 119 5.42 2.30 -7.10
CA VAL A 119 5.91 1.39 -6.06
C VAL A 119 7.26 1.91 -5.54
N GLU A 120 7.33 2.19 -4.23
CA GLU A 120 8.56 2.74 -3.62
C GLU A 120 9.67 1.71 -3.48
N ILE A 121 9.31 0.52 -2.98
CA ILE A 121 10.26 -0.51 -2.56
C ILE A 121 9.72 -1.89 -2.89
N ALA A 122 10.63 -2.87 -2.97
CA ALA A 122 10.21 -4.26 -2.92
C ALA A 122 9.80 -4.62 -1.49
N THR A 123 8.67 -5.29 -1.34
CA THR A 123 8.24 -5.92 -0.09
C THR A 123 7.81 -7.35 -0.40
N GLY A 124 7.51 -8.16 0.62
CA GLY A 124 7.10 -9.56 0.46
C GLY A 124 7.62 -10.45 1.58
N SER A 125 8.83 -10.12 2.07
CA SER A 125 9.19 -10.44 3.45
C SER A 125 8.43 -9.47 4.36
N LEU A 126 7.53 -9.99 5.19
CA LEU A 126 6.75 -9.19 6.11
C LEU A 126 7.66 -8.49 7.14
N GLY A 127 7.18 -7.39 7.71
CA GLY A 127 7.83 -6.64 8.79
C GLY A 127 8.82 -5.57 8.32
N GLN A 128 9.22 -5.59 7.04
CA GLN A 128 10.25 -4.68 6.52
C GLN A 128 9.75 -3.29 6.15
N GLY A 129 8.50 -3.16 5.73
CA GLY A 129 7.99 -1.92 5.14
C GLY A 129 7.97 -0.74 6.11
N LEU A 130 7.70 -0.97 7.40
CA LEU A 130 7.72 0.11 8.40
C LEU A 130 9.13 0.67 8.64
N SER A 131 10.15 -0.19 8.69
CA SER A 131 11.54 0.26 8.84
C SER A 131 11.98 1.12 7.66
N VAL A 132 11.66 0.70 6.43
CA VAL A 132 12.03 1.46 5.24
C VAL A 132 11.19 2.74 5.13
N GLY A 133 9.89 2.68 5.44
CA GLY A 133 9.02 3.85 5.52
C GLY A 133 9.52 4.88 6.53
N HIS A 134 10.03 4.44 7.68
CA HIS A 134 10.69 5.32 8.66
C HIS A 134 11.90 6.04 8.08
N GLY A 135 12.77 5.31 7.36
CA GLY A 135 13.91 5.92 6.66
C GLY A 135 13.48 6.96 5.62
N ILE A 136 12.44 6.67 4.83
CA ILE A 136 11.87 7.61 3.85
C ILE A 136 11.32 8.86 4.56
N ALA A 137 10.61 8.68 5.68
CA ALA A 137 10.05 9.79 6.46
C ALA A 137 11.15 10.69 7.04
N MET A 138 12.26 10.11 7.51
CA MET A 138 13.44 10.86 7.95
C MET A 138 14.11 11.63 6.81
N ALA A 139 14.23 11.03 5.63
CA ALA A 139 14.80 11.69 4.46
C ALA A 139 14.02 12.96 4.09
N ALA A 140 12.69 12.91 4.12
CA ALA A 140 11.84 14.10 3.90
C ALA A 140 12.25 15.28 4.78
N ARG A 141 12.50 15.02 6.07
CA ARG A 141 12.88 16.06 7.04
C ARG A 141 14.29 16.61 6.80
N LEU A 142 15.22 15.74 6.42
CA LEU A 142 16.59 16.16 6.07
C LEU A 142 16.60 17.04 4.82
N ASP A 143 15.71 16.76 3.87
CA ASP A 143 15.58 17.51 2.62
C ASP A 143 14.65 18.74 2.73
N GLY A 144 14.07 19.02 3.90
CA GLY A 144 13.14 20.13 4.11
C GLY A 144 11.81 19.97 3.36
N LEU A 145 11.38 18.73 3.10
CA LEU A 145 10.14 18.37 2.42
C LEU A 145 9.04 17.99 3.42
N ASP A 146 7.78 18.28 3.07
CA ASP A 146 6.61 18.11 3.93
C ASP A 146 5.72 16.92 3.52
N TYR A 147 6.23 15.99 2.70
CA TYR A 147 5.46 14.83 2.28
C TYR A 147 5.27 13.82 3.42
N ARG A 148 4.13 13.12 3.37
CA ARG A 148 3.78 12.04 4.29
C ARG A 148 4.14 10.69 3.72
N VAL A 149 4.44 9.73 4.59
CA VAL A 149 4.73 8.34 4.25
C VAL A 149 3.68 7.46 4.92
N PHE A 150 2.87 6.80 4.11
CA PHE A 150 1.86 5.84 4.56
C PHE A 150 2.40 4.43 4.41
N VAL A 151 2.34 3.62 5.45
CA VAL A 151 2.77 2.22 5.45
C VAL A 151 1.61 1.34 5.85
N LEU A 152 1.13 0.52 4.91
CA LEU A 152 0.05 -0.44 5.19
C LEU A 152 0.65 -1.80 5.57
N MET A 153 0.32 -2.28 6.75
CA MET A 153 0.77 -3.54 7.34
C MET A 153 -0.41 -4.49 7.58
N GLY A 154 -0.14 -5.79 7.63
CA GLY A 154 -1.10 -6.78 8.15
C GLY A 154 -1.00 -6.89 9.67
N ASP A 155 -2.04 -7.42 10.31
CA ASP A 155 -2.03 -7.74 11.74
C ASP A 155 -1.12 -8.94 12.06
N GLY A 156 -1.15 -10.00 11.25
CA GLY A 156 -0.16 -11.08 11.38
C GLY A 156 1.28 -10.60 11.14
N GLU A 157 1.47 -9.56 10.32
CA GLU A 157 2.78 -8.98 10.03
C GLU A 157 3.39 -8.24 11.24
N ILE A 158 2.58 -7.63 12.12
CA ILE A 158 3.11 -6.93 13.29
C ILE A 158 3.67 -7.88 14.36
N GLN A 159 3.60 -9.19 14.15
CA GLN A 159 4.32 -10.17 14.97
C GLN A 159 5.82 -10.21 14.68
N GLU A 160 6.28 -9.61 13.58
CA GLU A 160 7.70 -9.47 13.25
C GLU A 160 8.36 -8.43 14.15
N GLY A 161 9.45 -8.81 14.84
CA GLY A 161 10.18 -7.94 15.77
C GLY A 161 10.66 -6.63 15.12
N GLN A 162 10.99 -6.68 13.83
CA GLN A 162 11.43 -5.54 13.05
C GLN A 162 10.40 -4.39 13.00
N VAL A 163 9.10 -4.69 13.06
CA VAL A 163 8.05 -3.66 13.13
C VAL A 163 8.19 -2.84 14.41
N TRP A 164 8.45 -3.50 15.53
CA TRP A 164 8.60 -2.86 16.83
C TRP A 164 9.89 -2.06 16.95
N GLU A 165 10.99 -2.54 16.37
CA GLU A 165 12.23 -1.77 16.25
C GLU A 165 12.00 -0.46 15.48
N ALA A 166 11.26 -0.53 14.36
CA ALA A 166 10.91 0.64 13.57
C ALA A 166 9.98 1.60 14.32
N ALA A 167 8.97 1.09 15.05
CA ALA A 167 8.06 1.90 15.84
C ALA A 167 8.79 2.66 16.97
N MET A 168 9.67 1.97 17.71
CA MET A 168 10.51 2.59 18.74
C MET A 168 11.42 3.67 18.14
N SER A 169 12.02 3.39 16.98
CA SER A 169 12.89 4.34 16.28
C SER A 169 12.12 5.58 15.79
N ALA A 170 10.93 5.38 15.20
CA ALA A 170 10.08 6.47 14.73
C ALA A 170 9.70 7.44 15.85
N SER A 171 9.38 6.91 17.04
CA SER A 171 9.14 7.71 18.25
C SER A 171 10.40 8.47 18.68
N LYS A 172 11.54 7.78 18.82
CA LYS A 172 12.83 8.38 19.21
C LYS A 172 13.22 9.54 18.31
N PHE A 173 13.04 9.39 17.01
CA PHE A 173 13.43 10.39 16.01
C PHE A 173 12.32 11.39 15.68
N LYS A 174 11.11 11.27 16.24
CA LYS A 174 9.96 12.16 15.98
C LYS A 174 9.57 12.20 14.50
N SER A 175 9.43 11.03 13.87
CA SER A 175 8.98 10.90 12.47
C SER A 175 7.49 11.17 12.32
N ASN A 176 7.06 12.40 12.61
CA ASN A 176 5.63 12.78 12.65
C ASN A 176 4.93 12.75 11.28
N ASN A 177 5.69 12.59 10.19
CA ASN A 177 5.18 12.42 8.83
C ASN A 177 5.08 10.94 8.39
N LEU A 178 5.37 9.98 9.29
CA LEU A 178 5.16 8.55 9.09
C LEU A 178 3.80 8.13 9.66
N ILE A 179 2.97 7.48 8.85
CA ILE A 179 1.66 6.96 9.23
C ILE A 179 1.67 5.44 8.99
N GLY A 180 1.76 4.66 10.06
CA GLY A 180 1.54 3.22 10.03
C GLY A 180 0.05 2.92 10.09
N ILE A 181 -0.44 2.05 9.21
CA ILE A 181 -1.83 1.59 9.17
C ILE A 181 -1.82 0.07 9.28
N ILE A 182 -2.56 -0.47 10.23
CA ILE A 182 -2.70 -1.91 10.43
C ILE A 182 -4.04 -2.33 9.83
N ASP A 183 -4.01 -3.19 8.82
CA ASP A 183 -5.19 -3.89 8.33
C ASP A 183 -5.54 -5.01 9.30
N TYR A 184 -6.36 -4.66 10.30
CA TYR A 184 -6.74 -5.53 11.40
C TYR A 184 -7.88 -6.48 11.03
N ASN A 185 -7.61 -7.39 10.09
CA ASN A 185 -8.60 -8.29 9.52
C ASN A 185 -8.77 -9.62 10.28
N LYS A 186 -7.99 -9.83 11.37
CA LYS A 186 -8.07 -10.95 12.30
C LYS A 186 -7.63 -12.31 11.74
N VAL A 187 -7.00 -12.34 10.56
CA VAL A 187 -6.63 -13.58 9.86
C VAL A 187 -5.20 -13.50 9.33
N ALA A 188 -4.36 -14.44 9.75
CA ALA A 188 -3.04 -14.66 9.16
C ALA A 188 -3.09 -15.82 8.13
N GLN A 189 -1.93 -16.24 7.64
CA GLN A 189 -1.87 -17.25 6.58
C GLN A 189 -2.44 -18.61 6.99
N ASP A 190 -2.12 -19.07 8.20
CA ASP A 190 -2.47 -20.43 8.65
C ASP A 190 -3.77 -20.49 9.46
N ASN A 191 -4.11 -19.42 10.20
CA ASN A 191 -5.29 -19.39 11.06
C ASN A 191 -5.69 -17.96 11.45
N LEU A 192 -6.75 -17.83 12.25
CA LEU A 192 -7.09 -16.59 12.96
C LEU A 192 -5.92 -16.11 13.80
N THR A 193 -5.70 -14.80 13.82
CA THR A 193 -4.55 -14.20 14.51
C THR A 193 -4.58 -14.54 16.02
N GLN A 194 -5.78 -14.55 16.63
CA GLN A 194 -6.00 -14.92 18.03
C GLN A 194 -5.50 -16.34 18.39
N ASP A 195 -5.59 -17.29 17.44
CA ASP A 195 -5.25 -18.69 17.67
C ASP A 195 -3.77 -18.99 17.40
N LEU A 196 -3.06 -18.06 16.75
CA LEU A 196 -1.63 -18.16 16.47
C LEU A 196 -0.80 -17.45 17.53
N LYS A 197 -0.96 -16.13 17.60
CA LYS A 197 -0.36 -15.23 18.60
C LYS A 197 -1.29 -14.05 18.73
N ASP A 198 -2.08 -14.08 19.81
CA ASP A 198 -3.05 -13.05 20.09
C ASP A 198 -2.38 -11.67 20.20
N LEU A 199 -3.05 -10.69 19.62
CA LEU A 199 -2.62 -9.29 19.61
C LEU A 199 -3.38 -8.46 20.64
N GLU A 200 -4.42 -9.01 21.28
CA GLU A 200 -5.26 -8.23 22.19
C GLU A 200 -4.58 -7.97 23.55
N PRO A 201 -4.64 -6.73 24.06
CA PRO A 201 -5.24 -5.56 23.42
C PRO A 201 -4.31 -4.91 22.38
N LEU A 202 -4.83 -4.73 21.16
CA LEU A 202 -4.25 -3.86 20.14
C LEU A 202 -5.13 -2.59 20.12
N GLU A 203 -4.61 -1.50 20.69
CA GLU A 203 -5.27 -0.18 20.77
C GLU A 203 -4.93 0.74 19.60
#